data_AF-A0A0G9H248-F1
#
_entry.id   AF-A0A0G9H248-F1
#
_cell.length_a   1.000
_cell.length_b   1.000
_cell.length_c   1.000
_cell.angle_alpha   90.00
_cell.angle_beta   90.00
_cell.angle_gamma   90.00
#
_symmetry.space_group_name_H-M   'P 1'
#
loop_
_entity.id
_entity.type
_entity.pdbx_description
1 polymer ?
#
loop_
_entity_poly.entity_id
_entity_poly.type
_entity_poly.pdbx_seq_one_letter_code
_entity_poly.pdbx_strand_id
1 'polypeptide(L)' 'PAKPHATVLATEAGQIALAPGNEREIEILRYLARDREYVSFEHALSGPGLLNLYRALCALRGQAPLL' A
#
# COMPACT_ATOMS: atom_id res chain seq x y z
N PRO A 1 -1.89 -2.87 45.05
CA PRO A 1 -1.95 -2.40 43.64
C PRO A 1 -1.17 -3.32 42.69
N ALA A 2 -1.77 -3.75 41.59
CA ALA A 2 -1.09 -4.61 40.60
C ALA A 2 0.01 -3.84 39.86
N LYS A 3 1.13 -4.51 39.53
CA LYS A 3 2.21 -3.92 38.72
C LYS A 3 1.69 -3.64 37.30
N PRO A 4 2.04 -2.49 36.69
CA PRO A 4 1.72 -2.25 35.27
C PRO A 4 2.33 -3.36 34.40
N HIS A 5 1.53 -3.89 33.48
CA HIS A 5 1.98 -4.84 32.47
C HIS A 5 1.47 -4.39 31.09
N ALA A 6 2.22 -4.69 30.04
CA ALA A 6 1.79 -4.42 28.68
C ALA A 6 0.70 -5.41 28.25
N THR A 7 -0.32 -4.93 27.54
CA THR A 7 -1.37 -5.75 26.94
C THR A 7 -1.25 -5.66 25.43
N VAL A 8 -1.22 -6.81 24.75
CA VAL A 8 -1.24 -6.87 23.29
C VAL A 8 -2.67 -6.68 22.79
N LEU A 9 -2.85 -5.77 21.84
CA LEU A 9 -4.11 -5.59 21.11
C LEU A 9 -3.85 -5.94 19.65
N ALA A 10 -4.37 -7.09 19.20
CA ALA A 10 -4.28 -7.49 17.80
C ALA A 10 -5.18 -6.60 16.92
N THR A 11 -4.71 -6.22 15.73
CA THR A 11 -5.45 -5.37 14.79
C THR A 11 -5.12 -5.73 13.34
N GLU A 12 -6.00 -5.35 12.41
CA GLU A 12 -5.83 -5.48 10.96
C GLU A 12 -5.45 -4.14 10.32
N ALA A 13 -4.56 -3.38 10.94
CA ALA A 13 -4.22 -2.01 10.51
C ALA A 13 -3.68 -1.95 9.07
N GLY A 14 -3.11 -3.02 8.53
CA GLY A 14 -2.69 -3.10 7.13
C GLY A 14 -3.85 -3.03 6.12
N GLN A 15 -5.08 -3.31 6.57
CA GLN A 15 -6.27 -3.26 5.72
C GLN A 15 -6.87 -1.86 5.58
N ILE A 16 -6.35 -0.83 6.26
CA ILE A 16 -6.84 0.55 6.09
C ILE A 16 -6.57 1.09 4.69
N ALA A 17 -7.33 2.11 4.28
CA ALA A 17 -7.22 2.71 2.96
C ALA A 17 -5.84 3.34 2.76
N LEU A 18 -5.23 3.13 1.59
CA LEU A 18 -4.00 3.81 1.21
C LEU A 18 -4.27 5.31 1.07
N ALA A 19 -3.51 6.12 1.81
CA ALA A 19 -3.60 7.56 1.82
C ALA A 19 -2.35 8.18 1.17
N PRO A 20 -2.44 8.70 -0.07
CA PRO A 20 -1.29 9.29 -0.77
C PRO A 20 -0.96 10.68 -0.20
N GLY A 21 0.33 10.98 -0.03
CA GLY A 21 0.83 12.24 0.52
C GLY A 21 1.32 13.27 -0.51
N ASN A 22 1.45 12.88 -1.78
CA ASN A 22 1.91 13.76 -2.87
C ASN A 22 1.34 13.33 -4.23
N GLU A 23 1.54 14.16 -5.27
CA GLU A 23 1.02 13.91 -6.62
C GLU A 23 1.47 12.57 -7.21
N ARG A 24 2.73 12.18 -7.02
CA ARG A 24 3.23 10.90 -7.51
C ARG A 24 2.53 9.73 -6.82
N GLU A 25 2.30 9.81 -5.52
CA GLU A 25 1.56 8.78 -4.78
C GLU A 25 0.08 8.75 -5.18
N ILE A 26 -0.52 9.89 -5.53
CA ILE A 26 -1.88 9.96 -6.09
C ILE A 26 -1.94 9.23 -7.44
N GLU A 27 -0.97 9.43 -8.33
CA GLU A 27 -0.88 8.71 -9.61
C GLU A 27 -0.73 7.20 -9.39
N ILE A 28 0.09 6.79 -8.42
CA ILE A 28 0.23 5.39 -8.02
C ILE A 28 -1.10 4.85 -7.51
N LEU A 29 -1.80 5.57 -6.62
CA LEU A 29 -3.12 5.16 -6.12
C LEU A 29 -4.11 4.98 -7.28
N ARG A 30 -4.20 5.94 -8.21
CA ARG A 30 -5.06 5.83 -9.41
C ARG A 30 -4.73 4.60 -10.24
N TYR A 31 -3.44 4.32 -10.44
CA TYR A 31 -2.99 3.13 -11.17
C TYR A 31 -3.41 1.84 -10.45
N LEU A 32 -3.21 1.75 -9.13
CA LEU A 32 -3.57 0.58 -8.34
C LEU A 32 -5.09 0.37 -8.22
N ALA A 33 -5.86 1.47 -8.26
CA ALA A 33 -7.32 1.47 -8.18
C ALA A 33 -8.03 1.22 -9.52
N ARG A 34 -7.30 1.12 -10.65
CA ARG A 34 -7.92 1.03 -11.99
C ARG A 34 -8.95 -0.11 -12.15
N ASP A 35 -8.73 -1.21 -11.43
CA ASP A 35 -9.56 -2.42 -11.46
C ASP A 35 -10.17 -2.73 -10.07
N ARG A 36 -10.12 -1.78 -9.12
CA ARG A 36 -10.48 -2.01 -7.71
C ARG A 36 -11.08 -0.76 -7.08
N GLU A 37 -12.21 -0.92 -6.38
CA GLU A 37 -12.84 0.19 -5.63
C GLU A 37 -12.04 0.59 -4.38
N TYR A 38 -11.20 -0.32 -3.87
CA TYR A 38 -10.45 -0.14 -2.62
C TYR A 38 -9.00 -0.59 -2.76
N VAL A 39 -8.09 0.24 -2.26
CA VAL A 39 -6.65 -0.04 -2.19
C VAL A 39 -6.23 0.08 -0.73
N SER A 40 -5.89 -1.05 -0.10
CA SER A 40 -5.38 -1.06 1.28
C SER A 40 -3.89 -0.73 1.35
N PHE A 41 -3.38 -0.43 2.55
CA PHE A 41 -1.96 -0.25 2.81
C PHE A 41 -1.12 -1.44 2.31
N GLU A 42 -1.56 -2.68 2.53
CA GLU A 42 -0.84 -3.88 2.08
C GLU A 42 -0.74 -4.03 0.55
N HIS A 43 -1.62 -3.39 -0.22
CA HIS A 43 -1.50 -3.41 -1.69
C HIS A 43 -0.24 -2.68 -2.19
N ALA A 44 0.34 -1.81 -1.36
CA ALA A 44 1.60 -1.12 -1.61
C ALA A 44 2.73 -1.62 -0.68
N LEU A 45 2.44 -1.87 0.60
CA LEU A 45 3.41 -2.17 1.65
C LEU A 45 3.37 -3.64 2.07
N SER A 46 3.69 -4.52 1.13
CA SER A 46 3.86 -5.97 1.35
C SER A 46 4.79 -6.55 0.29
N GLY A 47 5.12 -7.85 0.37
CA GLY A 47 5.88 -8.52 -0.70
C GLY A 47 5.24 -8.34 -2.09
N PRO A 48 3.97 -8.75 -2.29
CA PRO A 48 3.22 -8.47 -3.51
C PRO A 48 3.05 -6.96 -3.78
N GLY A 49 2.92 -6.14 -2.74
CA GLY A 49 2.75 -4.69 -2.86
C GLY A 49 3.96 -3.99 -3.48
N LEU A 50 5.18 -4.44 -3.17
CA LEU A 50 6.39 -3.92 -3.82
C LEU A 50 6.39 -4.18 -5.33
N LEU A 51 5.92 -5.36 -5.75
CA LEU A 51 5.78 -5.68 -7.18
C LEU A 51 4.69 -4.83 -7.84
N ASN A 52 3.60 -4.56 -7.14
CA ASN A 52 2.56 -3.64 -7.61
C ASN A 52 3.09 -2.22 -7.80
N LEU A 53 3.85 -1.71 -6.83
CA LEU A 53 4.51 -0.40 -6.92
C LEU A 53 5.52 -0.34 -8.06
N TYR A 54 6.33 -1.38 -8.22
CA TYR A 54 7.27 -1.48 -9.34
C TYR A 54 6.54 -1.39 -10.69
N ARG A 55 5.48 -2.19 -10.88
CA ARG A 55 4.66 -2.17 -12.10
C ARG A 55 4.00 -0.82 -12.32
N ALA A 56 3.49 -0.18 -11.26
CA ALA A 56 2.91 1.16 -11.33
C ALA A 56 3.93 2.20 -11.79
N LEU A 57 5.12 2.21 -11.18
CA LEU A 57 6.19 3.14 -11.54
C LEU A 57 6.70 2.93 -12.97
N CYS A 58 6.83 1.68 -13.41
CA CYS A 58 7.15 1.35 -14.80
C CYS A 58 6.10 1.92 -15.75
N ALA A 59 4.81 1.65 -15.51
CA ALA A 59 3.72 2.15 -16.34
C ALA A 59 3.68 3.69 -16.39
N LEU A 60 3.80 4.37 -15.25
CA LEU A 60 3.83 5.84 -15.17
C LEU A 60 5.04 6.45 -15.89
N ARG A 61 6.13 5.70 -16.06
CA ARG A 61 7.33 6.12 -16.82
C ARG A 61 7.32 5.67 -18.28
N GLY A 62 6.28 4.96 -18.73
CA GLY A 62 6.24 4.36 -20.07
C GLY A 62 7.29 3.27 -20.30
N GLN A 63 7.71 2.58 -19.24
CA GLN A 63 8.71 1.52 -19.28
C GLN A 63 8.06 0.15 -19.11
N ALA A 64 8.56 -0.85 -19.84
CA ALA A 64 8.18 -2.24 -19.62
C ALA A 64 8.83 -2.79 -18.33
N PRO A 65 8.08 -3.50 -17.47
CA PRO A 65 8.67 -4.19 -16.32
C PRO A 65 9.60 -5.33 -16.78
N LEU A 66 10.66 -5.57 -16.01
CA LEU A 66 11.75 -6.51 -16.30
C LEU A 66 11.81 -7.72 -15.36
N LEU A 67 10.95 -7.75 -14.34
CA LEU A 67 10.81 -8.83 -13.36
C LEU A 67 9.65 -9.76 -13.71
#